data_AF-A0A6I4LV40-F1
#
_entry.id   AF-A0A6I4LV40-F1
#
_cell.length_a   1.000
_cell.length_b   1.000
_cell.length_c   1.000
_cell.angle_alpha   90.00
_cell.angle_beta   90.00
_cell.angle_gamma   90.00
#
_symmetry.space_group_name_H-M   'P 1'
#
loop_
_entity.id
_entity.type
_entity.pdbx_description
1 polymer ?
#
loop_
_entity_poly.entity_id
_entity_poly.type
_entity_poly.pdbx_seq_one_letter_code
_entity_poly.pdbx_strand_id
1 'polypeptide(L)'
;MTLVALAKLQHRCERLTAVLAIGTSTEIAAARELLRQSLVELYKLGYWRKEPDQFKNHMRLFRKVADLPFNAQEPRTVPDRMVRYSP
;
A
#
# COMPACT_ATOMS: atom_id res chain seq x y z
N MET A 1 -19.96 1.14 18.54
CA MET A 1 -19.23 1.55 17.32
C MET A 1 -20.22 1.78 16.19
N THR A 2 -20.19 2.96 15.56
CA THR A 2 -21.13 3.34 14.51
C THR A 2 -20.70 2.78 13.15
N LEU A 3 -21.67 2.40 12.31
CA LEU A 3 -21.45 1.97 10.92
C LEU A 3 -20.58 2.97 10.13
N VAL A 4 -20.67 4.25 10.49
CA VAL A 4 -19.87 5.34 9.91
C VAL A 4 -18.37 5.17 10.15
N ALA A 5 -17.94 4.72 11.34
CA ALA A 5 -16.52 4.51 11.62
C ALA A 5 -15.96 3.35 10.80
N LEU A 6 -16.78 2.32 10.59
CA LEU A 6 -16.46 1.16 9.78
C LEU A 6 -16.31 1.53 8.29
N ALA A 7 -17.27 2.28 7.76
CA ALA A 7 -17.24 2.77 6.38
C ALA A 7 -16.04 3.70 6.12
N LYS A 8 -15.70 4.57 7.08
CA LYS A 8 -14.48 5.41 7.00
C LYS A 8 -13.22 4.57 6.95
N LEU A 9 -13.16 3.46 7.72
CA LEU A 9 -12.01 2.57 7.69
C LEU A 9 -11.88 1.80 6.37
N GLN A 10 -12.99 1.31 5.82
CA GLN A 10 -13.02 0.68 4.50
C GLN A 10 -12.52 1.64 3.42
N HIS A 11 -13.08 2.86 3.39
CA HIS A 11 -12.68 3.87 2.42
C HIS A 11 -11.20 4.25 2.55
N ARG A 12 -10.68 4.25 3.79
CA ARG A 12 -9.24 4.44 4.03
C ARG A 12 -8.43 3.27 3.47
N CYS A 13 -8.84 2.03 3.67
CA CYS A 13 -8.18 0.86 3.08
C CYS A 13 -8.18 0.91 1.54
N GLU A 14 -9.28 1.33 0.92
CA GLU A 14 -9.36 1.49 -0.54
C GLU A 14 -8.41 2.57 -1.05
N ARG A 15 -8.39 3.76 -0.42
CA ARG A 15 -7.43 4.82 -0.77
C ARG A 15 -5.98 4.37 -0.60
N LEU A 16 -5.67 3.69 0.51
CA LEU A 16 -4.33 3.17 0.75
C LEU A 16 -3.95 2.13 -0.32
N THR A 17 -4.87 1.26 -0.74
CA THR A 17 -4.63 0.30 -1.82
C THR A 17 -4.33 1.01 -3.15
N ALA A 18 -5.01 2.12 -3.45
CA ALA A 18 -4.72 2.91 -4.65
C ALA A 18 -3.32 3.57 -4.57
N VAL A 19 -2.93 4.07 -3.39
CA VAL A 19 -1.57 4.60 -3.16
C VAL A 19 -0.52 3.50 -3.29
N LEU A 20 -0.82 2.26 -2.89
CA LEU A 20 0.08 1.13 -3.07
C LEU A 20 0.29 0.75 -4.55
N ALA A 21 -0.61 1.14 -5.46
CA ALA A 21 -0.50 0.85 -6.88
C ALA A 21 0.23 1.93 -7.70
N ILE A 22 0.26 3.18 -7.21
CA ILE A 22 0.72 4.36 -7.99
C ILE A 22 1.77 5.18 -7.23
N GLY A 23 1.84 5.06 -5.90
CA GLY A 23 2.68 5.87 -5.04
C GLY A 23 4.18 5.55 -5.16
N THR A 24 5.00 6.48 -4.68
CA THR A 24 6.45 6.28 -4.57
C THR A 24 6.80 5.27 -3.48
N SER A 25 8.01 4.69 -3.48
CA SER A 25 8.44 3.67 -2.49
C SER A 25 8.21 4.11 -1.03
N THR A 26 8.42 5.39 -0.73
CA THR A 26 8.19 5.96 0.61
C THR A 26 6.70 6.03 0.95
N GLU A 27 5.86 6.43 -0.01
CA GLU A 27 4.40 6.44 0.15
C GLU A 27 3.84 5.02 0.27
N ILE A 28 4.42 4.07 -0.47
CA ILE A 28 4.07 2.66 -0.39
C ILE A 28 4.38 2.12 1.03
N ALA A 29 5.55 2.43 1.59
CA ALA A 29 5.90 2.02 2.96
C ALA A 29 4.94 2.62 3.99
N ALA A 30 4.69 3.93 3.92
CA ALA A 30 3.77 4.61 4.83
C ALA A 30 2.33 4.09 4.68
N ALA A 31 1.86 3.89 3.44
CA ALA A 31 0.53 3.36 3.17
C ALA A 31 0.38 1.92 3.65
N ARG A 32 1.44 1.11 3.58
CA ARG A 32 1.46 -0.26 4.10
C ARG A 32 1.30 -0.29 5.62
N GLU A 33 2.00 0.59 6.33
CA GLU A 33 1.90 0.69 7.79
C GLU A 33 0.50 1.11 8.23
N LEU A 34 -0.07 2.11 7.54
CA LEU A 34 -1.45 2.56 7.75
C LEU A 34 -2.49 1.48 7.42
N LEU A 35 -2.25 0.69 6.37
CA LEU A 35 -3.14 -0.42 5.98
C LEU A 35 -3.10 -1.52 7.05
N ARG A 36 -1.92 -1.83 7.61
CA ARG A 36 -1.78 -2.78 8.72
C ARG A 36 -2.56 -2.33 9.95
N GLN A 37 -2.41 -1.09 10.37
CA GLN A 37 -3.15 -0.54 11.52
C GLN A 37 -4.66 -0.62 11.29
N SER A 38 -5.12 -0.25 10.09
CA SER A 38 -6.54 -0.30 9.72
C SER A 38 -7.08 -1.74 9.72
N LEU A 39 -6.30 -2.72 9.24
CA LEU A 39 -6.69 -4.14 9.26
C LEU A 39 -6.79 -4.70 10.69
N VAL A 40 -5.86 -4.34 11.57
CA VAL A 40 -5.90 -4.74 12.98
C VAL A 40 -7.14 -4.16 13.66
N GLU A 41 -7.48 -2.91 13.35
CA GLU A 41 -8.67 -2.26 13.91
C GLU A 41 -9.95 -2.91 13.37
N LEU A 42 -10.05 -3.19 12.06
CA LEU A 42 -11.15 -3.99 11.48
C LEU A 42 -11.27 -5.38 12.12
N TYR A 43 -10.14 -6.03 12.42
CA TYR A 43 -10.14 -7.32 13.07
C TYR A 43 -10.70 -7.25 14.50
N LYS A 44 -10.23 -6.27 15.29
CA LYS A 44 -10.73 -6.00 16.66
C LYS A 44 -12.22 -5.64 16.67
N LEU A 45 -12.68 -4.98 15.62
CA LEU A 45 -14.07 -4.62 15.39
C LEU A 45 -14.98 -5.81 15.02
N GLY A 46 -14.40 -6.99 14.79
CA GLY A 46 -15.16 -8.15 14.32
C GLY A 46 -15.66 -8.00 12.89
N TYR A 47 -15.08 -7.09 12.11
CA TYR A 47 -15.47 -6.85 10.71
C TYR A 47 -15.32 -8.11 9.85
N TRP A 48 -14.31 -8.93 10.14
CA TRP A 48 -14.10 -10.23 9.51
C TRP A 48 -15.30 -11.20 9.68
N ARG A 49 -16.15 -11.02 10.70
CA ARG A 49 -17.38 -11.81 10.87
C ARG A 49 -18.54 -11.26 10.05
N LYS A 50 -18.56 -9.95 9.78
CA LYS A 50 -19.60 -9.31 8.97
C LYS A 50 -19.33 -9.45 7.47
N GLU A 51 -18.09 -9.23 7.05
CA GLU A 51 -17.67 -9.27 5.65
C GLU A 51 -16.33 -10.00 5.49
N PRO A 52 -16.34 -11.34 5.59
CA PRO A 52 -15.11 -12.15 5.53
C PRO A 52 -14.39 -12.02 4.18
N ASP A 53 -15.13 -11.92 3.07
CA ASP A 53 -14.55 -11.79 1.72
C ASP A 53 -13.82 -10.46 1.53
N GLN A 54 -14.42 -9.36 1.97
CA GLN A 54 -13.81 -8.03 1.89
C GLN A 54 -12.54 -7.97 2.76
N PHE A 55 -12.61 -8.52 3.97
CA PHE A 55 -11.44 -8.63 4.86
C PHE A 55 -10.32 -9.48 4.26
N LYS A 56 -10.65 -10.62 3.64
CA LYS A 56 -9.68 -11.46 2.91
C LYS A 56 -9.05 -10.70 1.74
N ASN A 57 -9.82 -9.91 1.00
CA ASN A 57 -9.32 -9.13 -0.12
C ASN A 57 -8.26 -8.10 0.35
N HIS A 58 -8.55 -7.35 1.41
CA HIS A 58 -7.57 -6.41 1.97
C HIS A 58 -6.30 -7.10 2.49
N MET A 59 -6.43 -8.26 3.16
CA MET A 59 -5.29 -9.07 3.59
C MET A 59 -4.45 -9.58 2.42
N ARG A 60 -5.10 -9.96 1.32
CA ARG A 60 -4.42 -10.43 0.10
C ARG A 60 -3.63 -9.30 -0.56
N LEU A 61 -4.23 -8.11 -0.65
CA LEU A 61 -3.57 -6.91 -1.18
C LEU A 61 -2.37 -6.50 -0.31
N PHE A 62 -2.54 -6.51 1.02
CA PHE A 62 -1.45 -6.27 1.96
C PHE A 62 -0.27 -7.24 1.75
N ARG A 63 -0.54 -8.56 1.60
CA ARG A 63 0.50 -9.55 1.32
C ARG A 63 1.18 -9.33 -0.03
N LYS A 64 0.42 -9.03 -1.08
CA LYS A 64 0.97 -8.80 -2.42
C LYS A 64 1.94 -7.63 -2.44
N VAL A 65 1.69 -6.62 -1.62
CA VAL A 65 2.57 -5.45 -1.41
C VAL A 65 3.73 -5.76 -0.47
N ALA A 66 3.59 -6.70 0.46
CA ALA A 66 4.70 -7.16 1.28
C ALA A 66 5.71 -8.01 0.50
N ASP A 67 5.25 -8.69 -0.56
CA ASP A 67 6.06 -9.51 -1.46
C ASP A 67 6.79 -8.70 -2.54
N LEU A 68 6.36 -7.45 -2.79
CA LEU A 68 7.12 -6.50 -3.59
C LEU A 68 8.43 -6.23 -2.86
N PRO A 69 9.59 -6.68 -3.38
CA PRO A 69 10.86 -6.33 -2.78
C PRO A 69 10.92 -4.81 -2.79
N PHE A 70 11.18 -4.24 -1.61
CA PHE A 70 11.55 -2.83 -1.43
C PHE A 70 12.95 -2.60 -2.04
N ASN A 71 13.18 -3.07 -3.27
CA ASN A 71 14.30 -2.65 -4.06
C ASN A 71 13.90 -1.29 -4.60
N ALA A 72 14.40 -0.27 -3.91
CA ALA A 72 14.78 0.98 -4.52
C ALA A 72 15.53 0.68 -5.82
N GLN A 73 14.81 0.61 -6.93
CA GLN A 73 15.36 1.16 -8.15
C GLN A 73 14.91 2.60 -8.15
N GLU A 74 15.77 3.41 -7.52
CA GLU A 74 16.00 4.78 -7.93
C GLU A 74 15.79 4.86 -9.46
N PRO A 75 15.07 5.88 -9.97
CA PRO A 75 15.14 6.13 -11.40
C PRO A 75 16.63 6.26 -11.70
N ARG A 76 17.16 5.36 -12.54
CA ARG A 76 18.47 5.54 -13.14
C ARG A 76 18.39 6.84 -13.94
N THR A 77 18.68 7.95 -13.27
CA THR A 77 19.16 9.17 -13.88
C THR A 77 20.55 8.80 -14.40
N VAL A 78 20.58 8.18 -15.56
CA VAL A 78 21.72 8.29 -16.46
C VAL A 78 21.51 9.61 -17.19
N PRO A 79 22.20 10.71 -16.82
CA PRO A 79 22.50 11.69 -17.83
C PRO A 79 23.48 11.01 -18.78
N ASP A 80 23.01 10.70 -19.98
CA ASP A 80 23.83 10.37 -21.14
C ASP A 80 24.77 11.56 -21.41
N ARG A 81 25.90 11.59 -20.70
CA ARG A 81 26.92 12.63 -20.80
C ARG A 81 28.30 12.04 -20.55
N MET A 82 28.70 11.14 -21.43
CA MET A 82 30.10 10.96 -21.83
C MET A 82 30.09 11.19 -23.34
N VAL A 83 30.31 12.40 -23.89
CA VAL A 83 31.51 13.24 -23.79
C VAL A 83 32.79 12.40 -23.75
N ARG A 84 33.27 12.08 -24.97
CA ARG A 84 34.66 12.06 -25.50
C ARG A 84 34.79 10.87 -26.46
N TYR A 85 35.13 11.07 -27.72
CA TYR A 85 36.50 11.41 -28.11
C TYR A 85 36.57 12.01 -29.53
N SER A 86 37.17 13.19 -29.67
CA SER A 86 37.97 13.60 -30.85
C SER A 86 39.41 13.74 -30.35
N PRO A 87 40.37 13.11 -31.04
CA PRO A 87 41.19 13.85 -31.99
C PRO A 87 41.18 13.24 -33.40
#